data_AF-A0A9Q9B5F6-F1
#
_entry.id   AF-A0A9Q9B5F6-F1
#
_cell.length_a   1.000
_cell.length_b   1.000
_cell.length_c   1.000
_cell.angle_alpha   90.00
_cell.angle_beta   90.00
_cell.angle_gamma   90.00
#
_symmetry.space_group_name_H-M   'P 1'
#
loop_
_entity.id
_entity.type
_entity.pdbx_description
1 polymer ?
#
loop_
_entity_poly.entity_id
_entity_poly.type
_entity_poly.pdbx_seq_one_letter_code
_entity_poly.pdbx_strand_id
1 'polypeptide(L)'
;MATAVFAVAAFFVMRETYAPTPLEREAAKLRKETGNQDIRSKLDNGLTPKQLFLRAIVRPTKMLFLSPICGLMSLYMSVVPSHKTSISVYGFPYLLFTTFTFVFEDSYGFSPSTVGLVYIGLGIGNFIGLALLAKHGGEIKPEYRLPPLIWAGPLIPVGLFIYGFTAQYQIQWAVPLFGTLLVGVGLIACFMAINTYLVDTFNVYAASALAANTVLRSIFGGVFPLFGLQMYDALGLGWGNALLAFLALAMCPIPWIFYKYGEKIRTHPRWQVQF
;
A
#
# COMPACT_ATOMS: atom_id res chain seq x y z
N MET A 1 -6.36 -18.89 -0.93
CA MET A 1 -5.83 -20.11 -1.56
C MET A 1 -5.08 -19.82 -2.86
N ALA A 2 -5.63 -19.06 -3.82
CA ALA A 2 -4.93 -18.69 -5.06
C ALA A 2 -3.58 -17.96 -4.83
N THR A 3 -3.51 -17.03 -3.88
CA THR A 3 -2.27 -16.32 -3.52
C THR A 3 -1.17 -17.23 -3.00
N ALA A 4 -1.50 -18.28 -2.26
CA ALA A 4 -0.53 -19.25 -1.76
C ALA A 4 0.02 -20.12 -2.91
N VAL A 5 -0.85 -20.54 -3.83
CA VAL A 5 -0.44 -21.29 -5.03
C VAL A 5 0.46 -20.42 -5.92
N PHE A 6 0.10 -19.16 -6.13
CA PHE A 6 0.93 -18.20 -6.86
C PHE A 6 2.27 -17.95 -6.18
N ALA A 7 2.31 -17.83 -4.85
CA ALA A 7 3.55 -17.65 -4.10
C ALA A 7 4.49 -18.87 -4.22
N VAL A 8 3.93 -20.08 -4.12
CA VAL A 8 4.69 -21.33 -4.30
C VAL A 8 5.18 -21.45 -5.75
N ALA A 9 4.33 -21.18 -6.74
CA ALA A 9 4.73 -21.19 -8.14
C ALA A 9 5.82 -20.13 -8.43
N ALA A 10 5.68 -18.92 -7.91
CA ALA A 10 6.67 -17.86 -8.04
C ALA A 10 8.02 -18.26 -7.41
N PHE A 11 8.01 -18.96 -6.28
CA PHE A 11 9.23 -19.44 -5.63
C PHE A 11 10.03 -20.40 -6.52
N PHE A 12 9.36 -21.26 -7.30
CA PHE A 12 10.03 -22.20 -8.20
C PHE A 12 10.35 -21.61 -9.59
N VAL A 13 9.53 -20.69 -10.10
CA VAL A 13 9.65 -20.15 -11.46
C VAL A 13 10.54 -18.90 -11.50
N MET A 14 10.52 -18.06 -10.46
CA MET A 14 11.30 -16.83 -10.44
C MET A 14 12.77 -17.12 -10.15
N ARG A 15 13.65 -16.60 -11.02
CA ARG A 15 15.08 -16.58 -10.76
C ARG A 15 15.42 -15.55 -9.69
N GLU A 16 16.29 -15.95 -8.77
CA GLU A 16 16.85 -15.08 -7.74
C GLU A 16 17.47 -13.83 -8.39
N THR A 17 16.87 -12.66 -8.16
CA THR A 17 17.26 -11.39 -8.77
C THR A 17 18.10 -10.54 -7.81
N TYR A 18 18.21 -10.94 -6.54
CA TYR A 18 19.02 -10.22 -5.55
C TYR A 18 20.51 -10.44 -5.83
N ALA A 19 21.16 -9.45 -6.46
CA ALA A 19 22.55 -9.52 -6.94
C ALA A 19 23.59 -10.14 -5.96
N PRO A 20 23.51 -9.94 -4.63
CA PRO A 20 24.42 -10.62 -3.70
C PRO A 20 24.35 -12.16 -3.73
N THR A 21 23.18 -12.75 -3.99
CA THR A 21 23.00 -14.22 -3.93
C THR A 21 23.63 -14.95 -5.14
N PRO A 22 23.43 -14.52 -6.40
CA PRO A 22 24.15 -15.08 -7.54
C PRO A 22 25.66 -14.89 -7.43
N LEU A 23 26.11 -13.72 -6.98
CA LEU A 23 27.55 -13.44 -6.80
C LEU A 23 28.19 -14.32 -5.72
N GLU A 24 27.47 -14.63 -4.64
CA GLU A 24 27.97 -15.59 -3.63
C GLU A 24 27.95 -17.04 -4.15
N ARG A 25 26.96 -17.42 -4.97
CA ARG A 25 26.97 -18.74 -5.63
C ARG A 25 28.14 -18.89 -6.59
N GLU A 26 28.48 -17.83 -7.31
CA GLU A 26 29.62 -17.80 -8.23
C GLU A 26 30.96 -17.79 -7.47
N ALA A 27 31.08 -16.98 -6.42
CA ALA A 27 32.23 -17.01 -5.51
C ALA A 27 32.42 -18.40 -4.87
N ALA A 28 31.34 -19.06 -4.46
CA ALA A 28 31.38 -20.41 -3.90
C ALA A 28 31.78 -21.48 -4.92
N LYS A 29 31.42 -21.33 -6.22
CA LYS A 29 31.91 -22.19 -7.30
C LYS A 29 33.41 -21.99 -7.51
N LEU A 30 33.86 -20.74 -7.58
CA LEU A 30 35.28 -20.40 -7.72
C LEU A 30 36.10 -20.96 -6.54
N ARG A 31 35.64 -20.84 -5.29
CA ARG A 31 36.30 -21.47 -4.12
C ARG A 31 36.54 -22.98 -4.31
N LYS A 32 35.57 -23.69 -4.91
CA LYS A 32 35.67 -25.14 -5.16
C LYS A 32 36.61 -25.47 -6.32
N GLU A 33 36.66 -24.64 -7.35
CA GLU A 33 37.51 -24.87 -8.53
C GLU A 33 38.97 -24.48 -8.30
N THR A 34 39.22 -23.39 -7.58
CA THR A 34 40.59 -22.88 -7.33
C THR A 34 41.21 -23.37 -6.03
N GLY A 35 40.41 -23.99 -5.14
CA GLY A 35 40.85 -24.39 -3.79
C GLY A 35 41.18 -23.21 -2.85
N ASN A 36 40.98 -21.97 -3.31
CA ASN A 36 41.28 -20.76 -2.57
C ASN A 36 40.04 -20.30 -1.78
N GLN A 37 40.10 -20.46 -0.46
CA GLN A 37 39.03 -20.08 0.48
C GLN A 37 38.87 -18.56 0.64
N ASP A 38 39.86 -17.75 0.20
CA ASP A 38 39.87 -16.30 0.37
C ASP A 38 39.02 -15.55 -0.67
N ILE A 39 38.51 -16.25 -1.69
CA ILE A 39 37.61 -15.66 -2.69
C ILE A 39 36.30 -15.29 -2.00
N ARG A 40 35.97 -14.00 -1.92
CA ARG A 40 34.69 -13.50 -1.36
C ARG A 40 33.86 -12.80 -2.42
N SER A 41 32.54 -12.95 -2.34
CA SER A 41 31.65 -12.14 -3.16
C SER A 41 31.84 -10.66 -2.79
N LYS A 42 31.84 -9.79 -3.80
CA LYS A 42 31.98 -8.34 -3.64
C LYS A 42 30.90 -7.72 -2.73
N LEU A 43 29.78 -8.43 -2.56
CA LEU A 43 28.63 -8.03 -1.73
C LEU A 43 28.43 -8.97 -0.52
N ASP A 44 29.42 -9.82 -0.19
CA ASP A 44 29.37 -10.67 0.99
C ASP A 44 29.51 -9.83 2.27
N ASN A 45 28.46 -9.86 3.09
CA ASN A 45 28.43 -9.15 4.36
C ASN A 45 28.95 -10.01 5.53
N GLY A 46 29.32 -11.28 5.31
CA GLY A 46 29.85 -12.19 6.34
C GLY A 46 28.84 -12.57 7.43
N LEU A 47 27.54 -12.40 7.19
CA LEU A 47 26.49 -12.59 8.19
C LEU A 47 25.94 -14.01 8.21
N THR A 48 25.76 -14.57 9.40
CA THR A 48 25.14 -15.89 9.60
C THR A 48 23.65 -15.85 9.17
N PRO A 49 23.04 -16.95 8.67
CA PRO A 49 21.62 -16.99 8.30
C PRO A 49 20.67 -16.51 9.41
N LYS A 50 20.98 -16.80 10.67
CA LYS A 50 20.23 -16.32 11.84
C LYS A 50 20.32 -14.80 11.99
N GLN A 51 21.49 -14.20 11.74
CA GLN A 51 21.68 -12.75 11.75
C GLN A 51 20.99 -12.10 10.55
N LEU A 52 21.00 -12.75 9.39
CA LEU A 52 20.29 -12.29 8.19
C LEU A 52 18.77 -12.23 8.45
N PHE A 53 18.21 -13.28 9.06
CA PHE A 53 16.81 -13.35 9.46
C PHE A 53 16.44 -12.28 10.49
N LEU A 54 17.24 -12.15 11.56
CA LEU A 54 17.02 -11.11 12.57
C LEU A 54 17.09 -9.72 11.96
N ARG A 55 18.05 -9.48 11.06
CA ARG A 55 18.23 -8.22 10.36
C ARG A 55 17.08 -7.94 9.39
N ALA A 56 16.48 -8.96 8.78
CA ALA A 56 15.29 -8.82 7.94
C ALA A 56 14.04 -8.37 8.71
N ILE A 57 13.96 -8.65 10.01
CA ILE A 57 12.86 -8.17 10.88
C ILE A 57 13.19 -6.80 11.49
N VAL A 58 14.40 -6.64 12.02
CA VAL A 58 14.80 -5.42 12.74
C VAL A 58 14.96 -4.22 11.81
N ARG A 59 15.42 -4.42 10.56
CA ARG A 59 15.60 -3.32 9.60
C ARG A 59 14.29 -2.61 9.24
N PRO A 60 13.21 -3.29 8.83
CA PRO A 60 11.92 -2.65 8.59
C PRO A 60 11.42 -1.85 9.79
N THR A 61 11.50 -2.39 11.01
CA THR A 61 11.08 -1.68 12.23
C THR A 61 11.93 -0.44 12.48
N LYS A 62 13.26 -0.54 12.34
CA LYS A 62 14.17 0.60 12.46
C LYS A 62 13.90 1.64 11.38
N MET A 63 13.69 1.24 10.13
CA MET A 63 13.35 2.16 9.03
C MET A 63 12.06 2.92 9.30
N LEU A 64 11.06 2.24 9.85
CA LEU A 64 9.78 2.85 10.15
C LEU A 64 9.87 3.96 11.21
N PHE A 65 10.64 3.73 12.28
CA PHE A 65 10.76 4.69 13.40
C PHE A 65 11.89 5.71 13.24
N LEU A 66 12.96 5.36 12.51
CA LEU A 66 14.16 6.20 12.40
C LEU A 66 14.23 6.96 11.07
N SER A 67 13.59 6.47 10.00
CA SER A 67 13.51 7.22 8.74
C SER A 67 12.16 7.95 8.68
N PRO A 68 12.12 9.29 8.82
CA PRO A 68 10.87 10.04 8.74
C PRO A 68 10.20 9.91 7.39
N ILE A 69 10.94 9.63 6.30
CA ILE A 69 10.34 9.45 4.97
C ILE A 69 9.61 8.10 4.91
N CYS A 70 10.24 7.02 5.36
CA CYS A 70 9.58 5.70 5.41
C CYS A 70 8.41 5.75 6.39
N GLY A 71 8.61 6.31 7.58
CA GLY A 71 7.56 6.54 8.57
C GLY A 71 6.41 7.33 7.98
N LEU A 72 6.64 8.53 7.43
CA LEU A 72 5.58 9.39 6.90
C LEU A 72 4.90 8.84 5.66
N MET A 73 5.60 8.12 4.77
CA MET A 73 4.99 7.49 3.58
C MET A 73 4.17 6.27 3.97
N SER A 74 4.69 5.44 4.87
CA SER A 74 3.94 4.31 5.41
C SER A 74 2.77 4.77 6.29
N LEU A 75 2.92 5.88 7.02
CA LEU A 75 1.84 6.58 7.72
C LEU A 75 0.88 7.30 6.78
N TYR A 76 1.31 7.76 5.60
CA TYR A 76 0.39 8.32 4.60
C TYR A 76 -0.48 7.21 4.00
N MET A 77 0.13 6.06 3.71
CA MET A 77 -0.61 4.87 3.28
C MET A 77 -1.50 4.28 4.38
N SER A 78 -1.18 4.56 5.67
CA SER A 78 -1.82 3.88 6.79
C SER A 78 -2.55 4.74 7.83
N VAL A 79 -2.35 6.06 8.02
CA VAL A 79 -2.71 6.70 9.31
C VAL A 79 -3.06 8.19 9.39
N VAL A 80 -2.29 9.15 8.87
CA VAL A 80 -2.10 10.41 9.68
C VAL A 80 -3.41 11.14 10.06
N PRO A 81 -3.72 11.24 11.37
CA PRO A 81 -3.50 12.50 12.09
C PRO A 81 -2.66 12.32 13.36
N SER A 82 -1.58 13.08 13.45
CA SER A 82 -0.61 13.04 14.56
C SER A 82 -1.09 13.66 15.88
N HIS A 83 -2.39 13.70 16.23
CA HIS A 83 -2.72 14.04 17.63
C HIS A 83 -4.07 13.67 18.27
N LYS A 84 -5.02 12.91 17.68
CA LYS A 84 -6.11 12.31 18.51
C LYS A 84 -7.07 11.27 17.91
N THR A 85 -7.04 10.92 16.62
CA THR A 85 -7.90 9.83 16.10
C THR A 85 -7.28 9.19 14.87
N SER A 86 -6.60 8.04 15.02
CA SER A 86 -5.93 7.35 13.91
C SER A 86 -6.94 6.71 12.96
N ILE A 87 -7.06 7.20 11.71
CA ILE A 87 -7.88 6.51 10.70
C ILE A 87 -7.18 6.36 9.33
N SER A 88 -7.22 5.14 8.78
CA SER A 88 -6.42 4.62 7.66
C SER A 88 -7.08 4.71 6.29
N VAL A 89 -6.32 5.21 5.28
CA VAL A 89 -6.71 5.17 3.86
C VAL A 89 -6.84 3.75 3.32
N TYR A 90 -5.99 2.83 3.78
CA TYR A 90 -6.08 1.42 3.44
C TYR A 90 -7.11 0.65 4.28
N GLY A 91 -7.63 1.22 5.37
CA GLY A 91 -8.73 0.64 6.13
C GLY A 91 -10.07 0.79 5.40
N PHE A 92 -10.23 1.83 4.59
CA PHE A 92 -11.45 2.09 3.81
C PHE A 92 -11.84 0.94 2.86
N PRO A 93 -10.95 0.35 2.03
CA PRO A 93 -11.34 -0.81 1.22
C PRO A 93 -11.71 -2.02 2.06
N TYR A 94 -11.06 -2.25 3.21
CA TYR A 94 -11.44 -3.35 4.11
C TYR A 94 -12.81 -3.10 4.74
N LEU A 95 -13.10 -1.88 5.16
CA LEU A 95 -14.42 -1.50 5.66
C LEU A 95 -15.50 -1.65 4.57
N LEU A 96 -15.21 -1.16 3.35
CA LEU A 96 -16.08 -1.34 2.19
C LEU A 96 -16.31 -2.83 1.89
N PHE A 97 -15.27 -3.67 1.93
CA PHE A 97 -15.42 -5.11 1.74
C PHE A 97 -16.27 -5.77 2.83
N THR A 98 -16.10 -5.36 4.08
CA THR A 98 -16.94 -5.87 5.17
C THR A 98 -18.39 -5.42 5.07
N THR A 99 -18.65 -4.22 4.51
CA THR A 99 -20.02 -3.70 4.38
C THR A 99 -20.68 -4.10 3.07
N PHE A 100 -19.95 -4.48 2.01
CA PHE A 100 -20.55 -4.85 0.72
C PHE A 100 -21.55 -5.99 0.86
N THR A 101 -21.18 -7.04 1.58
CA THR A 101 -22.09 -8.17 1.78
C THR A 101 -23.35 -7.74 2.53
N PHE A 102 -23.19 -7.08 3.68
CA PHE A 102 -24.31 -6.58 4.48
C PHE A 102 -25.23 -5.62 3.69
N VAL A 103 -24.65 -4.64 3.01
CA VAL A 103 -25.43 -3.61 2.28
C VAL A 103 -26.17 -4.22 1.09
N PHE A 104 -25.53 -5.05 0.28
CA PHE A 104 -26.17 -5.58 -0.93
C PHE A 104 -27.12 -6.75 -0.65
N GLU A 105 -26.86 -7.55 0.38
CA GLU A 105 -27.81 -8.59 0.82
C GLU A 105 -29.02 -7.93 1.51
N ASP A 106 -28.81 -7.12 2.55
CA ASP A 106 -29.91 -6.64 3.38
C ASP A 106 -30.66 -5.45 2.77
N SER A 107 -29.95 -4.52 2.13
CA SER A 107 -30.59 -3.30 1.58
C SER A 107 -31.04 -3.44 0.13
N TYR A 108 -30.42 -4.32 -0.65
CA TYR A 108 -30.72 -4.49 -2.09
C TYR A 108 -31.28 -5.87 -2.45
N GLY A 109 -31.35 -6.80 -1.49
CA GLY A 109 -31.92 -8.13 -1.69
C GLY A 109 -31.11 -9.03 -2.63
N PHE A 110 -29.80 -8.78 -2.78
CA PHE A 110 -28.96 -9.62 -3.63
C PHE A 110 -28.78 -11.00 -2.99
N SER A 111 -28.74 -12.04 -3.83
CA SER A 111 -28.35 -13.36 -3.37
C SER A 111 -26.84 -13.39 -3.05
N PRO A 112 -26.39 -14.25 -2.12
CA PRO A 112 -24.98 -14.37 -1.77
C PRO A 112 -24.06 -14.67 -2.96
N SER A 113 -24.59 -15.36 -3.99
CA SER A 113 -23.87 -15.62 -5.24
C SER A 113 -23.69 -14.36 -6.10
N THR A 114 -24.61 -13.40 -6.03
CA THR A 114 -24.59 -12.16 -6.82
C THR A 114 -23.78 -11.05 -6.13
N VAL A 115 -23.70 -11.06 -4.80
CA VAL A 115 -22.90 -10.11 -4.01
C VAL A 115 -21.42 -10.12 -4.41
N GLY A 116 -20.88 -11.29 -4.77
CA GLY A 116 -19.52 -11.40 -5.30
C GLY A 116 -19.26 -10.54 -6.53
N LEU A 117 -20.28 -10.25 -7.35
CA LEU A 117 -20.16 -9.41 -8.54
C LEU A 117 -20.00 -7.91 -8.19
N VAL A 118 -20.43 -7.47 -7.02
CA VAL A 118 -20.29 -6.07 -6.57
C VAL A 118 -18.81 -5.65 -6.52
N TYR A 119 -17.92 -6.59 -6.19
CA TYR A 119 -16.47 -6.37 -6.16
C TYR A 119 -15.87 -6.02 -7.54
N ILE A 120 -16.57 -6.32 -8.63
CA ILE A 120 -16.15 -5.96 -9.99
C ILE A 120 -16.08 -4.44 -10.15
N GLY A 121 -16.97 -3.67 -9.51
CA GLY A 121 -16.93 -2.21 -9.58
C GLY A 121 -15.58 -1.64 -9.12
N LEU A 122 -15.11 -2.09 -7.95
CA LEU A 122 -13.78 -1.74 -7.44
C LEU A 122 -12.65 -2.27 -8.34
N GLY A 123 -12.78 -3.51 -8.84
CA GLY A 123 -11.81 -4.13 -9.74
C GLY A 123 -11.60 -3.33 -11.03
N ILE A 124 -12.69 -2.93 -11.69
CA ILE A 124 -12.66 -2.08 -12.88
C ILE A 124 -12.00 -0.74 -12.56
N GLY A 125 -12.34 -0.13 -11.41
CA GLY A 125 -11.69 1.08 -10.93
C GLY A 125 -10.17 0.93 -10.82
N ASN A 126 -9.69 -0.18 -10.26
CA ASN A 126 -8.25 -0.46 -10.17
C ASN A 126 -7.59 -0.59 -11.56
N PHE A 127 -8.24 -1.24 -12.53
CA PHE A 127 -7.70 -1.34 -13.90
C PHE A 127 -7.63 0.01 -14.60
N ILE A 128 -8.67 0.84 -14.45
CA ILE A 128 -8.70 2.20 -15.00
C ILE A 128 -7.57 3.04 -14.38
N GLY A 129 -7.44 3.01 -13.05
CA GLY A 129 -6.37 3.74 -12.36
C GLY A 129 -4.98 3.27 -12.81
N LEU A 130 -4.77 1.97 -12.96
CA LEU A 130 -3.52 1.42 -13.50
C LEU A 130 -3.22 1.93 -14.92
N ALA A 131 -4.22 1.92 -15.81
CA ALA A 131 -4.07 2.40 -17.18
C ALA A 131 -3.74 3.91 -17.25
N LEU A 132 -4.33 4.72 -16.36
CA LEU A 132 -4.03 6.15 -16.25
C LEU A 132 -2.59 6.39 -15.79
N LEU A 133 -2.08 5.58 -14.86
CA LEU A 133 -0.71 5.67 -14.37
C LEU A 133 0.31 5.21 -15.41
N ALA A 134 -0.01 4.16 -16.17
CA ALA A 134 0.87 3.63 -17.21
C ALA A 134 1.17 4.64 -18.34
N LYS A 135 0.29 5.61 -18.59
CA LYS A 135 0.47 6.65 -19.60
C LYS A 135 1.50 7.74 -19.21
N HIS A 136 1.86 7.86 -17.94
CA HIS A 136 2.77 8.90 -17.43
C HIS A 136 4.23 8.43 -17.37
N GLY A 137 4.71 7.78 -18.44
CA GLY A 137 6.07 7.26 -18.56
C GLY A 137 7.10 8.34 -18.93
N GLY A 138 7.47 9.19 -17.97
CA GLY A 138 8.54 10.18 -18.12
C GLY A 138 9.37 10.34 -16.85
N GLU A 139 10.70 10.49 -17.02
CA GLU A 139 11.81 10.75 -16.07
C GLU A 139 11.83 10.11 -14.66
N ILE A 140 13.01 9.65 -14.26
CA ILE A 140 13.32 8.75 -13.13
C ILE A 140 13.38 9.50 -11.76
N LYS A 141 12.68 10.63 -11.58
CA LYS A 141 12.59 11.22 -10.23
C LYS A 141 11.41 10.62 -9.46
N PRO A 142 11.62 10.08 -8.25
CA PRO A 142 10.55 9.54 -7.40
C PRO A 142 9.38 10.53 -7.23
N GLU A 143 9.67 11.83 -7.23
CA GLU A 143 8.72 12.91 -7.01
C GLU A 143 7.75 13.11 -8.19
N TYR A 144 8.11 12.73 -9.43
CA TYR A 144 7.19 12.74 -10.58
C TYR A 144 6.15 11.62 -10.54
N ARG A 145 6.23 10.73 -9.55
CA ARG A 145 5.24 9.67 -9.31
C ARG A 145 4.10 10.12 -8.39
N LEU A 146 4.24 11.27 -7.73
CA LEU A 146 3.24 11.88 -6.84
C LEU A 146 2.15 12.74 -7.54
N PRO A 147 2.33 13.35 -8.73
CA PRO A 147 1.26 14.09 -9.40
C PRO A 147 -0.02 13.28 -9.68
N PRO A 148 0.05 11.99 -10.10
CA PRO A 148 -1.17 11.17 -10.21
C PRO A 148 -1.92 11.02 -8.89
N LEU A 149 -1.21 11.04 -7.76
CA LEU A 149 -1.79 10.98 -6.42
C LEU A 149 -2.56 12.25 -6.06
N ILE A 150 -2.11 13.41 -6.54
CA ILE A 150 -2.79 14.70 -6.34
C ILE A 150 -4.13 14.72 -7.07
N TRP A 151 -4.19 14.13 -8.27
CA TRP A 151 -5.43 14.05 -9.06
C TRP A 151 -6.36 12.92 -8.64
N ALA A 152 -5.79 11.76 -8.27
CA ALA A 152 -6.57 10.58 -7.89
C ALA A 152 -6.99 10.57 -6.41
N GLY A 153 -6.28 11.30 -5.54
CA GLY A 153 -6.58 11.41 -4.12
C GLY A 153 -8.01 11.89 -3.84
N PRO A 154 -8.48 12.98 -4.47
CA PRO A 154 -9.86 13.46 -4.32
C PRO A 154 -10.95 12.51 -4.84
N LEU A 155 -10.63 11.52 -5.68
CA LEU A 155 -11.62 10.55 -6.15
C LEU A 155 -12.07 9.60 -5.04
N ILE A 156 -11.21 9.33 -4.06
CA ILE A 156 -11.54 8.48 -2.89
C ILE A 156 -12.67 9.09 -2.05
N PRO A 157 -12.57 10.34 -1.55
CA PRO A 157 -13.66 10.93 -0.77
C PRO A 157 -14.94 11.10 -1.60
N VAL A 158 -14.84 11.48 -2.88
CA VAL A 158 -16.01 11.58 -3.77
C VAL A 158 -16.70 10.22 -3.90
N GLY A 159 -15.95 9.14 -4.15
CA GLY A 159 -16.49 7.80 -4.25
C GLY A 159 -17.11 7.30 -2.93
N LEU A 160 -16.51 7.63 -1.79
CA LEU A 160 -17.05 7.31 -0.46
C LEU A 160 -18.34 8.06 -0.15
N PHE A 161 -18.45 9.34 -0.53
CA PHE A 161 -19.70 10.10 -0.38
C PHE A 161 -20.81 9.52 -1.24
N ILE A 162 -20.50 9.21 -2.51
CA ILE A 162 -21.47 8.59 -3.42
C ILE A 162 -21.91 7.25 -2.83
N TYR A 163 -20.99 6.36 -2.48
CA TYR A 163 -21.33 5.05 -1.92
C TYR A 163 -22.14 5.16 -0.63
N GLY A 164 -21.70 5.99 0.32
CA GLY A 164 -22.33 6.12 1.64
C GLY A 164 -23.78 6.59 1.57
N PHE A 165 -24.02 7.72 0.92
CA PHE A 165 -25.36 8.29 0.84
C PHE A 165 -26.28 7.48 -0.09
N THR A 166 -25.75 6.95 -1.19
CA THR A 166 -26.59 6.16 -2.10
C THR A 166 -26.99 4.82 -1.49
N ALA A 167 -26.11 4.19 -0.71
CA ALA A 167 -26.44 3.00 0.07
C ALA A 167 -27.45 3.30 1.18
N GLN A 168 -27.30 4.42 1.92
CA GLN A 168 -28.24 4.78 3.00
C GLN A 168 -29.66 5.07 2.47
N TYR A 169 -29.78 5.74 1.33
CA TYR A 169 -31.08 6.04 0.71
C TYR A 169 -31.59 4.92 -0.21
N GLN A 170 -30.89 3.77 -0.26
CA GLN A 170 -31.23 2.63 -1.11
C GLN A 170 -31.50 3.02 -2.58
N ILE A 171 -30.73 3.99 -3.10
CA ILE A 171 -30.80 4.39 -4.51
C ILE A 171 -30.36 3.21 -5.39
N GLN A 172 -30.81 3.14 -6.65
CA GLN A 172 -30.43 2.10 -7.61
C GLN A 172 -28.99 1.57 -7.42
N TRP A 173 -28.87 0.24 -7.27
CA TRP A 173 -27.63 -0.50 -6.98
C TRP A 173 -26.40 -0.09 -7.81
N ALA A 174 -26.61 0.38 -9.04
CA ALA A 174 -25.54 0.83 -9.93
C ALA A 174 -24.80 2.09 -9.41
N VAL A 175 -25.48 2.95 -8.65
CA VAL A 175 -24.90 4.20 -8.15
C VAL A 175 -23.89 3.97 -7.02
N PRO A 176 -24.17 3.15 -5.99
CA PRO A 176 -23.15 2.73 -5.04
C PRO A 176 -21.98 2.02 -5.74
N LEU A 177 -22.23 1.15 -6.74
CA LEU A 177 -21.17 0.50 -7.53
C LEU A 177 -20.26 1.52 -8.23
N PHE A 178 -20.83 2.57 -8.81
CA PHE A 178 -20.06 3.66 -9.40
C PHE A 178 -19.19 4.38 -8.37
N GLY A 179 -19.70 4.62 -7.16
CA GLY A 179 -18.90 5.14 -6.05
C GLY A 179 -17.68 4.26 -5.74
N THR A 180 -17.86 2.94 -5.70
CA THR A 180 -16.77 1.99 -5.47
C THR A 180 -15.73 1.99 -6.60
N LEU A 181 -16.14 2.21 -7.84
CA LEU A 181 -15.23 2.35 -8.99
C LEU A 181 -14.30 3.55 -8.80
N LEU A 182 -14.84 4.72 -8.41
CA LEU A 182 -14.04 5.91 -8.17
C LEU A 182 -13.04 5.71 -7.02
N VAL A 183 -13.48 5.04 -5.94
CA VAL A 183 -12.59 4.65 -4.84
C VAL A 183 -11.47 3.74 -5.35
N GLY A 184 -11.76 2.77 -6.22
CA GLY A 184 -10.76 1.88 -6.83
C GLY A 184 -9.69 2.62 -7.61
N VAL A 185 -10.08 3.58 -8.45
CA VAL A 185 -9.14 4.43 -9.21
C VAL A 185 -8.18 5.16 -8.27
N GLY A 186 -8.72 5.75 -7.19
CA GLY A 186 -7.91 6.44 -6.19
C GLY A 186 -6.97 5.51 -5.43
N LEU A 187 -7.45 4.34 -5.01
CA LEU A 187 -6.70 3.38 -4.23
C LEU A 187 -5.48 2.82 -4.98
N ILE A 188 -5.65 2.37 -6.23
CA ILE A 188 -4.52 1.84 -7.00
C ILE A 188 -3.46 2.91 -7.29
N ALA A 189 -3.90 4.15 -7.54
CA ALA A 189 -3.00 5.28 -7.75
C ALA A 189 -2.18 5.60 -6.50
N CYS A 190 -2.81 5.63 -5.32
CA CYS A 190 -2.12 5.73 -4.04
C CYS A 190 -1.12 4.59 -3.85
N PHE A 191 -1.58 3.36 -4.07
CA PHE A 191 -0.78 2.16 -3.83
C PHE A 191 0.47 2.13 -4.70
N MET A 192 0.33 2.35 -6.01
CA MET A 192 1.47 2.34 -6.92
C MET A 192 2.41 3.50 -6.62
N ALA A 193 1.91 4.74 -6.52
CA ALA A 193 2.75 5.91 -6.29
C ALA A 193 3.64 5.74 -5.05
N ILE A 194 3.08 5.26 -3.93
CA ILE A 194 3.83 5.11 -2.67
C ILE A 194 4.83 3.95 -2.73
N ASN A 195 4.42 2.76 -3.19
CA ASN A 195 5.34 1.62 -3.27
C ASN A 195 6.52 1.95 -4.19
N THR A 196 6.22 2.57 -5.31
CA THR A 196 7.21 2.95 -6.31
C THR A 196 8.12 4.07 -5.78
N TYR A 197 7.59 5.07 -5.06
CA TYR A 197 8.39 6.09 -4.38
C TYR A 197 9.34 5.50 -3.32
N LEU A 198 8.89 4.51 -2.54
CA LEU A 198 9.72 3.83 -1.54
C LEU A 198 10.86 3.05 -2.20
N VAL A 199 10.60 2.39 -3.33
CA VAL A 199 11.63 1.68 -4.10
C VAL A 199 12.72 2.64 -4.57
N ASP A 200 12.33 3.74 -5.21
CA ASP A 200 13.31 4.71 -5.74
C ASP A 200 14.08 5.45 -4.64
N THR A 201 13.43 5.71 -3.50
CA THR A 201 14.04 6.42 -2.39
C THR A 201 15.08 5.56 -1.68
N PHE A 202 14.80 4.27 -1.48
CA PHE A 202 15.63 3.39 -0.67
C PHE A 202 16.53 2.45 -1.45
N ASN A 203 16.43 2.37 -2.79
CA ASN A 203 17.26 1.56 -3.72
C ASN A 203 17.83 0.26 -3.12
N VAL A 204 18.99 0.33 -2.44
CA VAL A 204 19.66 -0.80 -1.76
C VAL A 204 18.78 -1.50 -0.72
N TYR A 205 17.94 -0.75 0.00
CA TYR A 205 17.08 -1.23 1.08
C TYR A 205 15.59 -1.19 0.74
N ALA A 206 15.24 -1.10 -0.56
CA ALA A 206 13.86 -1.03 -1.04
C ALA A 206 12.97 -2.16 -0.45
N ALA A 207 13.49 -3.39 -0.40
CA ALA A 207 12.76 -4.53 0.16
C ALA A 207 12.37 -4.34 1.64
N SER A 208 13.27 -3.77 2.46
CA SER A 208 12.99 -3.49 3.87
C SER A 208 11.99 -2.35 4.05
N ALA A 209 12.05 -1.32 3.19
CA ALA A 209 11.09 -0.21 3.20
C ALA A 209 9.67 -0.68 2.79
N LEU A 210 9.56 -1.52 1.76
CA LEU A 210 8.30 -2.13 1.34
C LEU A 210 7.73 -3.07 2.41
N ALA A 211 8.59 -3.82 3.10
CA ALA A 211 8.19 -4.67 4.22
C ALA A 211 7.62 -3.84 5.37
N ALA A 212 8.30 -2.75 5.76
CA ALA A 212 7.82 -1.82 6.79
C ALA A 212 6.43 -1.24 6.44
N ASN A 213 6.27 -0.80 5.19
CA ASN A 213 5.01 -0.31 4.66
C ASN A 213 3.90 -1.36 4.73
N THR A 214 4.22 -2.60 4.36
CA THR A 214 3.27 -3.73 4.38
C THR A 214 2.86 -4.10 5.81
N VAL A 215 3.78 -4.11 6.76
CA VAL A 215 3.47 -4.41 8.18
C VAL A 215 2.48 -3.40 8.75
N LEU A 216 2.74 -2.10 8.60
CA LEU A 216 1.80 -1.08 9.05
C LEU A 216 0.43 -1.24 8.39
N ARG A 217 0.42 -1.39 7.06
CA ARG A 217 -0.82 -1.58 6.31
C ARG A 217 -1.64 -2.78 6.81
N SER A 218 -0.99 -3.89 7.12
CA SER A 218 -1.65 -5.10 7.63
C SER A 218 -2.19 -4.92 9.04
N ILE A 219 -1.46 -4.22 9.92
CA ILE A 219 -1.95 -3.90 11.27
C ILE A 219 -3.23 -3.07 11.17
N PHE A 220 -3.21 -1.99 10.38
CA PHE A 220 -4.38 -1.16 10.21
C PHE A 220 -5.52 -1.88 9.49
N GLY A 221 -5.24 -2.66 8.44
CA GLY A 221 -6.26 -3.47 7.78
C GLY A 221 -6.92 -4.51 8.70
N GLY A 222 -6.23 -5.00 9.72
CA GLY A 222 -6.78 -5.92 10.72
C GLY A 222 -7.54 -5.22 11.85
N VAL A 223 -7.09 -4.06 12.31
CA VAL A 223 -7.72 -3.32 13.42
C VAL A 223 -8.99 -2.59 12.96
N PHE A 224 -9.02 -2.13 11.71
CA PHE A 224 -10.11 -1.34 11.15
C PHE A 224 -11.50 -1.99 11.20
N PRO A 225 -11.65 -3.24 10.73
CA PRO A 225 -12.93 -3.94 10.80
C PRO A 225 -13.47 -4.10 12.23
N LEU A 226 -12.61 -4.11 13.25
CA LEU A 226 -13.02 -4.34 14.65
C LEU A 226 -13.91 -3.21 15.20
N PHE A 227 -13.67 -1.97 14.76
CA PHE A 227 -14.50 -0.82 15.16
C PHE A 227 -15.42 -0.32 14.02
N GLY A 228 -15.20 -0.79 12.80
CA GLY A 228 -15.98 -0.41 11.63
C GLY A 228 -17.48 -0.66 11.78
N LEU A 229 -17.85 -1.86 12.24
CA LEU A 229 -19.25 -2.22 12.46
C LEU A 229 -19.89 -1.32 13.52
N GLN A 230 -19.22 -1.13 14.67
CA GLN A 230 -19.72 -0.25 15.74
C GLN A 230 -19.89 1.21 15.27
N MET A 231 -18.99 1.69 14.41
CA MET A 231 -19.11 3.01 13.80
C MET A 231 -20.35 3.10 12.90
N TYR A 232 -20.61 2.09 12.07
CA TYR A 232 -21.79 2.05 11.21
C TYR A 232 -23.09 1.84 12.00
N ASP A 233 -23.06 1.10 13.10
CA ASP A 233 -24.21 0.95 14.00
C ASP A 233 -24.59 2.29 14.66
N ALA A 234 -23.60 3.11 15.02
CA ALA A 234 -23.81 4.40 15.68
C ALA A 234 -24.17 5.55 14.72
N LEU A 235 -23.54 5.59 13.53
CA LEU A 235 -23.66 6.71 12.58
C LEU A 235 -24.54 6.38 11.36
N GLY A 236 -24.80 5.10 11.11
CA GLY A 236 -25.39 4.63 9.85
C GLY A 236 -24.39 4.64 8.69
N LEU A 237 -24.81 4.06 7.56
CA LEU A 237 -23.95 3.88 6.39
C LEU A 237 -23.55 5.20 5.71
N GLY A 238 -24.44 6.19 5.63
CA GLY A 238 -24.12 7.46 4.97
C GLY A 238 -23.17 8.31 5.79
N TRP A 239 -23.52 8.63 7.03
CA TRP A 239 -22.63 9.42 7.90
C TRP A 239 -21.34 8.69 8.27
N GLY A 240 -21.39 7.36 8.43
CA GLY A 240 -20.19 6.54 8.61
C GLY A 240 -19.22 6.70 7.43
N ASN A 241 -19.68 6.56 6.19
CA ASN A 241 -18.83 6.76 5.01
C ASN A 241 -18.48 8.23 4.75
N ALA A 242 -19.35 9.18 5.12
CA ALA A 242 -19.06 10.62 5.05
C ALA A 242 -17.91 11.00 5.99
N LEU A 243 -17.87 10.44 7.21
CA LEU A 243 -16.76 10.63 8.14
C LEU A 243 -15.45 10.14 7.52
N LEU A 244 -15.45 8.94 6.94
CA LEU A 244 -14.28 8.40 6.22
C LEU A 244 -13.88 9.29 5.04
N ALA A 245 -14.85 9.83 4.30
CA ALA A 245 -14.61 10.74 3.19
C ALA A 245 -14.01 12.08 3.63
N PHE A 246 -14.51 12.70 4.72
CA PHE A 246 -13.92 13.92 5.27
C PHE A 246 -12.48 13.71 5.73
N LEU A 247 -12.19 12.55 6.31
CA LEU A 247 -10.84 12.18 6.71
C LEU A 247 -9.92 11.99 5.48
N ALA A 248 -10.38 11.28 4.45
CA ALA A 248 -9.65 11.14 3.19
C ALA A 248 -9.39 12.51 2.52
N LEU A 249 -10.35 13.42 2.59
CA LEU A 249 -10.23 14.78 2.06
C LEU A 249 -9.19 15.61 2.83
N ALA A 250 -9.15 15.48 4.17
CA ALA A 250 -8.12 16.11 5.00
C ALA A 250 -6.69 15.61 4.67
N MET A 251 -6.57 14.42 4.06
CA MET A 251 -5.29 13.84 3.65
C MET A 251 -4.86 14.24 2.23
N CYS A 252 -5.76 14.76 1.39
CA CYS A 252 -5.45 15.20 0.03
C CYS A 252 -4.32 16.26 -0.09
N PRO A 253 -4.07 17.15 0.88
CA PRO A 253 -2.95 18.10 0.83
C PRO A 253 -1.57 17.46 1.08
N ILE A 254 -1.52 16.28 1.70
CA ILE A 254 -0.26 15.65 2.13
C ILE A 254 0.64 15.29 0.92
N PRO A 255 0.15 14.67 -0.17
CA PRO A 255 0.93 14.44 -1.38
C PRO A 255 1.52 15.71 -1.99
N TRP A 256 0.80 16.82 -1.92
CA TRP A 256 1.28 18.11 -2.41
C TRP A 256 2.43 18.65 -1.58
N ILE A 257 2.36 18.48 -0.25
CA ILE A 257 3.45 18.81 0.68
C ILE A 257 4.67 17.93 0.38
N PHE A 258 4.49 16.62 0.16
CA PHE A 258 5.59 15.73 -0.19
C PHE A 258 6.19 16.01 -1.57
N TYR A 259 5.37 16.42 -2.53
CA TYR A 259 5.86 16.82 -3.85
C TYR A 259 6.78 18.06 -3.73
N LYS A 260 6.42 19.04 -2.90
CA LYS A 260 7.19 20.28 -2.75
C LYS A 260 8.38 20.17 -1.79
N TYR A 261 8.28 19.38 -0.74
CA TYR A 261 9.28 19.31 0.34
C TYR A 261 10.00 17.95 0.44
N GLY A 262 9.57 16.94 -0.31
CA GLY A 262 10.13 15.58 -0.26
C GLY A 262 11.61 15.54 -0.62
N GLU A 263 12.04 16.29 -1.64
CA GLU A 263 13.45 16.39 -2.04
C GLU A 263 14.32 17.01 -0.93
N LYS A 264 13.81 18.02 -0.22
CA LYS A 264 14.51 18.65 0.92
C LYS A 264 14.62 17.72 2.13
N ILE A 265 13.59 16.90 2.38
CA ILE A 265 13.61 15.93 3.48
C ILE A 265 14.54 14.75 3.14
N ARG A 266 14.59 14.32 1.87
CA ARG A 266 15.44 13.23 1.37
C ARG A 266 16.93 13.57 1.36
N THR A 267 17.27 14.81 1.00
CA THR A 267 18.65 15.28 0.88
C THR A 267 19.25 15.76 2.21
N HIS A 268 18.44 15.86 3.27
CA HIS A 268 18.91 16.38 4.55
C HIS A 268 19.81 15.34 5.28
N PRO A 269 21.05 15.69 5.65
CA PRO A 269 22.04 14.75 6.16
C PRO A 269 21.68 14.11 7.51
N ARG A 270 20.79 14.73 8.31
CA ARG A 270 20.31 14.14 9.59
C ARG A 270 19.46 12.88 9.43
N TRP A 271 18.87 12.63 8.26
CA TRP A 271 17.91 11.55 8.05
C TRP A 271 18.42 10.43 7.12
N GLN A 272 19.68 10.53 6.67
CA GLN A 272 20.38 9.46 5.97
C GLN A 272 20.90 8.42 6.97
N VAL A 273 20.00 7.61 7.50
CA VAL A 273 20.37 6.51 8.38
C VAL A 273 21.02 5.41 7.52
N GLN A 274 22.32 5.17 7.72
CA GLN A 274 22.99 3.99 7.18
C GLN A 274 22.64 2.78 8.06
N PHE A 275 22.05 1.72 7.48
CA PHE A 275 21.50 0.55 8.18
C PHE A 275 22.31 -0.74 8.00
#